data_AF-A0A951DV34-F1
#
_entry.id   AF-A0A951DV34-F1
#
_cell.length_a   1.000
_cell.length_b   1.000
_cell.length_c   1.000
_cell.angle_alpha   90.00
_cell.angle_beta   90.00
_cell.angle_gamma   90.00
#
_symmetry.space_group_name_H-M   'P 1'
#
loop_
_entity.id
_entity.type
_entity.pdbx_description
1 polymer ?
#
loop_
_entity_poly.entity_id
_entity_poly.type
_entity_poly.pdbx_seq_one_letter_code
_entity_poly.pdbx_strand_id
1 'polypeptide(L)'
;MALSAAPELNVGAQQHEEWEAFLHSGHCTDLQDLAAVEATVNLDDPVSIQYMSGTTGKTTGATLSHHAVINNRYSIVLNVLRYLAKLLVEP
;
A
#
# COMPACT_ATOMS: atom_id res chain seq x y z
N MET A 1 -9.17 17.25 -45.57
CA MET A 1 -8.46 17.29 -44.28
C MET A 1 -9.06 16.21 -43.40
N ALA A 2 -8.51 15.00 -43.46
CA ALA A 2 -9.04 13.85 -42.74
C ALA A 2 -8.66 13.95 -41.26
N LEU A 3 -9.64 13.87 -40.36
CA LEU A 3 -9.37 13.55 -38.96
C LEU A 3 -8.76 12.15 -38.94
N SER A 4 -7.49 12.03 -38.56
CA SER A 4 -6.92 10.73 -38.23
C SER A 4 -7.63 10.21 -36.98
N ALA A 5 -8.23 9.04 -37.07
CA ALA A 5 -8.77 8.32 -35.93
C ALA A 5 -7.70 8.26 -34.83
N ALA A 6 -8.06 8.70 -33.62
CA ALA A 6 -7.22 8.49 -32.45
C ALA A 6 -6.95 6.98 -32.32
N PRO A 7 -5.72 6.54 -32.03
CA PRO A 7 -5.45 5.13 -31.84
C PRO A 7 -6.31 4.63 -30.67
N GLU A 8 -7.13 3.60 -30.92
CA GLU A 8 -7.82 2.88 -29.86
C GLU A 8 -6.76 2.34 -28.89
N LEU A 9 -6.77 2.86 -27.67
CA LEU A 9 -5.94 2.40 -26.57
C LEU A 9 -6.41 0.97 -26.23
N ASN A 10 -5.73 -0.03 -26.78
CA ASN A 10 -6.00 -1.44 -26.54
C ASN A 10 -5.32 -1.89 -25.23
N VAL A 11 -5.78 -1.34 -24.10
CA VAL A 11 -5.14 -1.45 -22.78
C VAL A 11 -5.35 -2.82 -22.12
N GLY A 12 -6.31 -3.63 -22.60
CA GLY A 12 -6.78 -4.82 -21.87
C GLY A 12 -5.93 -6.08 -22.04
N ALA A 13 -5.36 -6.33 -23.21
CA ALA A 13 -4.73 -7.63 -23.52
C ALA A 13 -3.25 -7.69 -23.11
N GLN A 14 -2.47 -6.65 -23.41
CA GLN A 14 -1.04 -6.59 -23.03
C GLN A 14 -0.83 -6.55 -21.51
N GLN A 15 -1.70 -5.84 -20.78
CA GLN A 15 -1.61 -5.79 -19.32
C GLN A 15 -1.87 -7.14 -18.65
N HIS A 16 -2.70 -8.00 -19.24
CA HIS A 16 -3.01 -9.31 -18.67
C HIS A 16 -1.85 -10.29 -18.79
N GLU A 17 -1.20 -10.35 -19.97
CA GLU A 17 -0.03 -11.23 -20.16
C GLU A 17 1.19 -10.76 -19.36
N GLU A 18 1.43 -9.45 -19.27
CA GLU A 18 2.48 -8.88 -18.43
C GLU A 18 2.22 -9.10 -16.94
N TRP A 19 0.96 -9.03 -16.51
CA TRP A 19 0.56 -9.29 -15.13
C TRP A 19 0.74 -10.77 -14.76
N GLU A 20 0.31 -11.69 -15.62
CA GLU A 20 0.52 -13.13 -15.41
C GLU A 20 2.01 -13.49 -15.39
N ALA A 21 2.81 -12.90 -16.29
CA ALA A 21 4.26 -13.09 -16.28
C ALA A 21 4.92 -12.53 -15.01
N PHE A 22 4.47 -11.36 -14.53
CA PHE A 22 4.90 -10.80 -13.26
C PHE A 22 4.57 -11.71 -12.08
N LEU A 23 3.34 -12.22 -11.99
CA LEU A 23 2.95 -13.17 -10.95
C LEU A 23 3.76 -14.47 -11.03
N HIS A 24 4.01 -14.99 -12.24
CA HIS A 24 4.86 -16.17 -12.45
C HIS A 24 6.28 -15.98 -11.94
N SER A 25 6.83 -14.76 -12.07
CA SER A 25 8.17 -14.45 -11.56
C SER A 25 8.29 -14.56 -10.03
N GLY A 26 7.19 -14.34 -9.30
CA GLY A 26 7.15 -14.46 -7.83
C GLY A 26 7.14 -15.90 -7.31
N HIS A 27 6.78 -16.88 -8.16
CA HIS A 27 6.79 -18.31 -7.78
C HIS A 27 8.20 -18.92 -7.76
N CYS A 28 9.20 -18.20 -8.26
CA CYS A 28 10.58 -18.69 -8.41
C CYS A 28 11.55 -18.14 -7.36
N THR A 29 11.07 -17.49 -6.30
CA THR A 29 11.93 -16.88 -5.28
C THR A 29 12.29 -17.86 -4.17
N ASP A 30 13.57 -18.03 -3.88
CA ASP A 30 14.05 -18.82 -2.74
C ASP A 30 13.82 -18.06 -1.43
N LEU A 31 13.43 -18.79 -0.38
CA LEU A 31 13.30 -18.24 0.97
C LEU A 31 14.65 -17.73 1.52
N GLN A 32 15.77 -18.29 1.06
CA GLN A 32 17.10 -17.79 1.43
C GLN A 32 17.35 -16.39 0.86
N ASP A 33 16.94 -16.14 -0.39
CA ASP A 33 17.07 -14.82 -1.02
C ASP A 33 16.18 -13.81 -0.29
N LEU A 34 14.95 -14.20 0.08
CA LEU A 34 14.06 -13.37 0.88
C LEU A 34 14.70 -13.01 2.24
N ALA A 35 15.22 -13.99 2.96
CA ALA A 35 15.85 -13.77 4.27
C ALA A 35 17.08 -12.86 4.17
N ALA A 36 17.87 -12.99 3.10
CA ALA A 36 19.01 -12.13 2.84
C ALA A 36 18.58 -10.67 2.64
N VAL A 37 17.49 -10.42 1.90
CA VAL A 37 16.93 -9.07 1.71
C VAL A 37 16.33 -8.54 3.02
N GLU A 38 15.55 -9.34 3.74
CA GLU A 38 14.96 -8.94 5.03
C GLU A 38 16.02 -8.48 6.03
N ALA A 39 17.19 -9.14 6.06
CA ALA A 39 18.32 -8.76 6.91
C ALA A 39 18.93 -7.38 6.57
N THR A 40 18.64 -6.82 5.40
CA THR A 40 19.10 -5.48 4.98
C THR A 40 18.11 -4.35 5.31
N VAL A 41 16.88 -4.68 5.69
CA VAL A 41 15.81 -3.70 5.93
C VAL A 41 15.78 -3.29 7.40
N ASN A 42 15.75 -1.98 7.66
CA ASN A 42 15.54 -1.42 8.98
C ASN A 42 14.06 -1.07 9.19
N LEU A 43 13.55 -1.26 10.40
CA LEU A 43 12.16 -0.96 10.75
C LEU A 43 11.81 0.54 10.66
N ASP A 44 12.83 1.40 10.70
CA ASP A 44 12.68 2.85 10.54
C ASP A 44 12.86 3.32 9.09
N ASP A 45 13.14 2.40 8.15
CA ASP A 45 13.21 2.72 6.72
C ASP A 45 11.83 3.12 6.17
N PRO A 46 11.76 4.09 5.25
CA PRO A 46 10.51 4.54 4.66
C PRO A 46 9.90 3.47 3.75
N VAL A 47 8.63 3.10 4.00
CA VAL A 47 7.94 2.03 3.25
C VAL A 47 6.64 2.49 2.58
N SER A 48 6.02 3.57 3.06
CA SER A 48 4.78 4.06 2.48
C SER A 48 4.64 5.58 2.55
N ILE A 49 3.89 6.15 1.62
CA ILE A 49 3.47 7.56 1.67
C ILE A 49 1.95 7.58 1.76
N GLN A 50 1.41 8.18 2.82
CA GLN A 50 -0.03 8.33 2.99
C GLN A 50 -0.43 9.75 2.64
N TYR A 51 -1.28 9.88 1.61
CA TYR A 51 -1.89 11.15 1.23
C TYR A 51 -3.18 11.36 2.00
N MET A 52 -3.33 12.55 2.56
CA MET A 52 -4.57 12.99 3.17
C MET A 52 -5.15 14.14 2.34
N SER A 53 -6.46 14.10 2.12
CA SER A 53 -7.18 15.23 1.54
C SER A 53 -7.14 16.38 2.55
N GLY A 54 -6.23 17.33 2.38
CA GLY A 54 -6.23 18.55 3.15
C GLY A 54 -7.50 19.34 2.87
N THR A 55 -8.13 19.90 3.90
CA THR A 55 -9.29 20.80 3.76
C THR A 55 -8.94 22.11 3.04
N THR A 56 -7.65 22.39 2.86
CA THR A 56 -7.08 23.57 2.20
C THR A 56 -6.79 23.37 0.71
N GLY A 57 -7.15 22.23 0.12
CA GLY A 57 -6.97 21.94 -1.31
C GLY A 57 -5.57 21.45 -1.71
N LYS A 58 -4.59 21.47 -0.80
CA LYS A 58 -3.26 20.88 -1.02
C LYS A 58 -3.17 19.52 -0.31
N THR A 59 -2.93 18.45 -1.06
CA THR A 59 -2.66 17.13 -0.49
C THR A 59 -1.30 17.14 0.20
N THR A 60 -1.27 16.63 1.43
CA THR A 60 -0.01 16.42 2.17
C THR A 60 0.24 14.92 2.23
N GLY A 61 1.42 14.51 1.76
CA GLY A 61 1.91 13.14 1.89
C GLY A 61 2.75 13.02 3.15
N ALA A 62 2.45 12.03 3.99
CA ALA A 62 3.29 11.63 5.12
C ALA A 62 4.05 10.36 4.75
N THR A 63 5.38 10.43 4.74
CA THR A 63 6.23 9.25 4.61
C THR A 63 6.27 8.51 5.94
N LEU A 64 6.01 7.20 5.92
CA LEU A 64 5.95 6.35 7.09
C LEU A 64 6.94 5.20 6.97
N SER A 65 7.59 4.89 8.08
CA SER A 65 8.40 3.69 8.23
C SER A 65 7.57 2.43 8.49
N HIS A 66 8.21 1.26 8.47
CA HIS A 66 7.57 -0.02 8.84
C HIS A 66 6.91 0.06 10.22
N HIS A 67 7.64 0.55 11.22
CA HIS A 67 7.11 0.79 12.56
C HIS A 67 5.94 1.78 12.57
N ALA A 68 6.06 2.89 11.85
CA ALA A 68 5.03 3.93 11.84
C ALA A 68 3.71 3.41 11.25
N VAL A 69 3.77 2.58 10.20
CA VAL A 69 2.58 1.94 9.63
C VAL A 69 1.89 1.04 10.65
N ILE A 70 2.63 0.14 11.30
CA ILE A 70 2.07 -0.81 12.27
C ILE A 70 1.49 -0.08 13.48
N ASN A 71 2.23 0.89 14.05
CA ASN A 71 1.79 1.64 15.22
C ASN A 71 0.55 2.47 14.95
N ASN A 72 0.43 3.08 13.76
CA ASN A 72 -0.76 3.80 13.34
C ASN A 72 -1.99 2.87 13.31
N ARG A 73 -1.86 1.65 12.78
CA ARG A 73 -2.96 0.67 12.74
C ARG A 73 -3.32 0.14 14.12
N TYR A 74 -2.32 -0.23 14.92
CA TYR A 74 -2.52 -0.71 16.29
C TYR A 74 -3.25 0.33 17.14
N SER A 75 -2.86 1.60 17.04
CA SER A 75 -3.49 2.70 17.79
C SER A 75 -4.98 2.85 17.46
N ILE A 76 -5.36 2.69 16.19
CA ILE A 76 -6.76 2.74 15.76
C ILE A 76 -7.55 1.59 16.39
N VAL A 77 -7.07 0.35 16.27
CA VAL A 77 -7.75 -0.84 16.81
C VAL A 77 -7.92 -0.71 18.32
N LEU A 78 -6.87 -0.32 19.04
CA LEU A 78 -6.92 -0.15 20.49
C LEU A 78 -7.92 0.95 20.89
N ASN A 79 -8.02 2.04 20.13
CA ASN A 79 -9.01 3.09 20.37
C ASN A 79 -10.45 2.60 20.18
N VAL A 80 -10.70 1.80 19.14
CA VAL A 80 -12.02 1.20 18.90
C VAL A 80 -12.38 0.27 20.06
N LEU A 81 -11.47 -0.63 20.46
CA LEU A 81 -11.71 -1.55 21.57
C LEU A 81 -11.99 -0.82 22.88
N ARG A 82 -11.23 0.25 23.18
CA ARG A 82 -11.47 1.10 24.35
C ARG A 82 -12.84 1.78 24.31
N TYR A 83 -13.27 2.26 23.15
CA TYR A 83 -14.59 2.87 22.98
C TYR A 83 -15.71 1.84 23.22
N LEU A 84 -15.60 0.66 22.62
CA LEU A 84 -16.57 -0.43 22.81
C LEU A 84 -16.63 -0.88 24.27
N ALA A 85 -15.48 -1.00 24.94
CA ALA A 85 -15.44 -1.34 26.35
C ALA A 85 -16.18 -0.31 27.24
N LYS A 86 -16.10 0.99 26.92
CA LYS A 86 -16.86 2.03 27.65
C LYS A 86 -18.36 1.86 27.50
N LEU A 87 -18.84 1.57 26.29
CA LEU A 87 -20.27 1.33 26.03
C LEU A 87 -20.82 0.09 26.73
N LEU A 88 -19.96 -0.87 27.07
CA LEU A 88 -20.36 -2.07 27.82
C LEU A 88 -20.40 -1.86 29.33
N VAL A 89 -19.69 -0.85 29.85
CA VAL A 89 -19.58 -0.57 31.30
C VAL A 89 -20.60 0.48 31.75
N GLU A 90 -20.93 1.45 30.90
CA GLU A 90 -21.90 2.52 31.17
C GLU A 90 -23.16 2.32 30.29
N PRO A 91 -24.24 1.69 30.80
CA PRO A 91 -25.49 1.49 30.05
C PRO A 91 -26.31 2.77 29.84
#